data_AF-A0A4Q6E7J7-F1
#
_entry.id   AF-A0A4Q6E7J7-F1
#
_cell.length_a   1.000
_cell.length_b   1.000
_cell.length_c   1.000
_cell.angle_alpha   90.00
_cell.angle_beta   90.00
_cell.angle_gamma   90.00
#
_symmetry.space_group_name_H-M   'P 1'
#
loop_
_entity.id
_entity.type
_entity.pdbx_description
1 polymer ?
#
loop_
_entity_poly.entity_id
_entity_poly.type
_entity_poly.pdbx_seq_one_letter_code
_entity_poly.pdbx_strand_id
1 'polypeptide(L)'
;MKLSQLTDYLESLAPLAYQEDYDNAGLIVGRPDKEVTQALISLDCTEAVVDEAIATGCGVIISHHPIVFRGLKKFNGSSYVERVVEKAIKNNIAIYAIHTNLDNVIGGVNTRIGEM
;
A
#
# COMPACT_ATOMS: atom_id res chain seq x y z
N MET A 1 -6.76 -14.90 5.64
CA MET A 1 -6.09 -14.41 6.87
C MET A 1 -6.53 -12.98 7.08
N LYS A 2 -6.55 -12.50 8.33
CA LYS A 2 -6.90 -11.10 8.59
C LYS A 2 -5.82 -10.19 8.03
N LEU A 3 -6.23 -9.05 7.49
CA LEU A 3 -5.32 -8.05 6.94
C LEU A 3 -4.30 -7.58 7.99
N SER A 4 -4.71 -7.46 9.25
CA SER A 4 -3.82 -7.22 10.39
C SER A 4 -2.63 -8.19 10.46
N GLN A 5 -2.87 -9.49 10.24
CA GLN A 5 -1.80 -10.48 10.28
C GLN A 5 -0.79 -10.28 9.14
N LEU A 6 -1.26 -9.84 7.98
CA LEU A 6 -0.39 -9.48 6.86
C LEU A 6 0.39 -8.20 7.15
N THR A 7 -0.26 -7.15 7.67
CA THR A 7 0.42 -5.89 8.00
C THR A 7 1.43 -6.08 9.12
N ASP A 8 1.10 -6.82 10.18
CA ASP A 8 2.05 -7.15 11.27
C ASP A 8 3.30 -7.86 10.73
N TYR A 9 3.13 -8.77 9.77
CA TYR A 9 4.25 -9.42 9.11
C TYR A 9 5.10 -8.44 8.28
N LEU A 10 4.47 -7.59 7.47
CA LEU A 10 5.19 -6.56 6.71
C LEU A 10 5.96 -5.59 7.62
N GLU A 11 5.35 -5.19 8.74
CA GLU A 11 5.96 -4.32 9.74
C GLU A 11 7.08 -5.02 10.53
N SER A 12 7.06 -6.34 10.63
CA SER A 12 8.19 -7.11 11.17
C SER A 12 9.41 -7.12 10.24
N LEU A 13 9.20 -6.97 8.93
CA LEU A 13 10.26 -6.86 7.92
C LEU A 13 10.75 -5.42 7.77
N ALA A 14 9.83 -4.46 7.76
CA ALA A 14 10.08 -3.03 7.63
C ALA A 14 9.29 -2.26 8.68
N PRO A 15 9.82 -2.10 9.91
CA PRO A 15 9.15 -1.41 11.00
C PRO A 15 8.69 0.00 10.61
N LEU A 16 7.45 0.37 10.95
CA LEU A 16 6.94 1.71 10.68
C LEU A 16 7.75 2.83 11.34
N ALA A 17 8.48 2.53 12.42
CA ALA A 17 9.38 3.47 13.08
C ALA A 17 10.62 3.85 12.25
N TYR A 18 10.87 3.16 11.13
CA TYR A 18 11.97 3.47 10.22
C TYR A 18 11.54 4.35 9.04
N GLN A 19 10.26 4.71 8.94
CA GLN A 19 9.84 5.69 7.95
C GLN A 19 10.33 7.09 8.34
N GLU A 20 10.60 7.93 7.36
CA GLU A 20 10.94 9.34 7.56
C GLU A 20 9.75 10.14 8.11
N ASP A 21 10.00 11.25 8.81
CA ASP A 21 8.97 12.08 9.46
C ASP A 21 7.89 12.63 8.50
N TYR A 22 8.21 12.75 7.21
CA TYR A 22 7.30 13.26 6.20
C TYR A 22 6.47 12.14 5.52
N ASP A 23 6.78 10.89 5.81
CA ASP A 23 6.24 9.74 5.11
C ASP A 23 4.83 9.36 5.58
N ASN A 24 4.18 8.48 4.82
CA ASN A 24 2.88 7.91 5.16
C ASN A 24 2.84 6.41 4.82
N ALA A 25 3.73 5.62 5.44
CA ALA A 25 3.73 4.16 5.34
C ALA A 25 2.67 3.53 6.26
N GLY A 26 2.22 2.32 5.92
CA GLY A 26 1.21 1.57 6.68
C GLY A 26 -0.11 1.37 5.92
N LEU A 27 -1.18 1.02 6.64
CA LEU A 27 -2.50 0.78 6.04
C LEU A 27 -3.20 2.10 5.65
N ILE A 28 -3.32 2.35 4.35
CA ILE A 28 -3.90 3.58 3.78
C ILE A 28 -5.42 3.44 3.55
N VAL A 29 -5.83 2.33 2.95
CA VAL A 29 -7.24 2.01 2.67
C VAL A 29 -7.54 0.61 3.17
N GLY A 30 -8.66 0.43 3.87
CA GLY A 30 -9.14 -0.87 4.30
C GLY A 30 -9.41 -0.93 5.80
N ARG A 31 -9.61 -2.15 6.31
CA ARG A 31 -9.83 -2.40 7.74
C ARG A 31 -8.97 -3.58 8.20
N PRO A 32 -8.31 -3.52 9.37
CA PRO A 32 -7.42 -4.58 9.85
C PRO A 32 -8.09 -5.95 10.05
N ASP A 33 -9.41 -5.98 10.27
CA ASP A 33 -10.21 -7.19 10.47
C ASP A 33 -10.67 -7.87 9.18
N LYS A 34 -10.46 -7.24 8.02
CA LYS A 34 -10.81 -7.78 6.70
C LYS A 34 -10.07 -9.08 6.42
N GLU A 35 -10.77 -10.10 5.94
CA GLU A 35 -10.14 -11.30 5.40
C GLU A 35 -9.56 -11.03 4.00
N VAL A 36 -8.30 -11.41 3.81
CA VAL A 36 -7.59 -11.37 2.52
C VAL A 36 -7.01 -12.74 2.21
N THR A 37 -7.09 -13.12 0.93
CA THR A 37 -6.58 -14.38 0.39
C THR A 37 -5.47 -14.18 -0.64
N GLN A 38 -5.43 -13.00 -1.26
CA GLN A 38 -4.51 -12.67 -2.33
C GLN A 38 -4.12 -11.20 -2.27
N ALA A 39 -2.84 -10.94 -2.52
CA ALA A 39 -2.25 -9.61 -2.52
C ALA A 39 -1.60 -9.33 -3.88
N LEU A 40 -1.71 -8.09 -4.34
CA LEU A 40 -0.97 -7.56 -5.49
C LEU A 40 0.18 -6.69 -4.96
N ILE A 41 1.39 -6.86 -5.49
CA ILE A 41 2.55 -6.03 -5.13
C ILE A 41 2.82 -5.05 -6.27
N SER A 42 3.00 -3.76 -5.95
CA SER A 42 3.24 -2.71 -6.92
C SER A 42 4.30 -1.70 -6.46
N LEU A 43 4.89 -0.97 -7.41
CA LEU A 43 5.66 0.23 -7.10
C LEU A 43 4.70 1.39 -6.78
N ASP A 44 3.87 1.74 -7.77
CA ASP A 44 2.84 2.79 -7.70
C ASP A 44 1.43 2.20 -7.77
N CYS A 45 0.54 2.61 -6.86
CA CYS A 45 -0.86 2.23 -6.90
C CYS A 45 -1.64 3.15 -7.86
N THR A 46 -1.66 2.81 -9.15
CA THR A 46 -2.41 3.54 -10.18
C THR A 46 -3.82 2.99 -10.38
N GLU A 47 -4.67 3.68 -11.16
CA GLU A 47 -6.01 3.16 -11.50
C GLU A 47 -5.96 1.80 -12.21
N ALA A 48 -4.92 1.57 -13.02
CA ALA A 48 -4.68 0.32 -13.72
C ALA A 48 -4.26 -0.81 -12.78
N VAL A 49 -3.49 -0.51 -11.72
CA VAL A 49 -3.14 -1.49 -10.67
C VAL A 49 -4.38 -1.89 -9.86
N VAL A 50 -5.30 -0.95 -9.62
CA VAL A 50 -6.60 -1.29 -9.02
C VAL A 50 -7.41 -2.17 -9.97
N ASP A 51 -7.42 -1.90 -11.28
CA ASP A 51 -8.08 -2.76 -12.26
C ASP A 51 -7.48 -4.17 -12.31
N GLU A 52 -6.14 -4.28 -12.24
CA GLU A 52 -5.45 -5.56 -12.14
C GLU A 52 -5.85 -6.32 -10.87
N ALA A 53 -5.89 -5.63 -9.72
CA ALA A 53 -6.31 -6.24 -8.47
C ALA A 53 -7.76 -6.74 -8.54
N ILE A 54 -8.67 -6.00 -9.19
CA ILE A 54 -10.05 -6.44 -9.44
C ILE A 54 -10.05 -7.68 -10.34
N ALA A 55 -9.36 -7.63 -11.47
CA ALA A 55 -9.33 -8.71 -12.45
C ALA A 55 -8.72 -10.01 -11.91
N THR A 56 -7.77 -9.89 -10.97
CA THR A 56 -7.06 -11.03 -10.37
C THR A 56 -7.64 -11.47 -9.03
N GLY A 57 -8.67 -10.80 -8.51
CA GLY A 57 -9.31 -11.14 -7.24
C GLY A 57 -8.48 -10.79 -5.99
N CYS A 58 -7.54 -9.85 -6.11
CA CYS A 58 -6.71 -9.41 -5.00
C CYS A 58 -7.51 -8.57 -3.99
N GLY A 59 -7.41 -8.94 -2.71
CA GLY A 59 -8.08 -8.22 -1.61
C GLY A 59 -7.28 -7.05 -1.05
N VAL A 60 -6.00 -6.96 -1.40
CA VAL A 60 -5.06 -5.92 -0.95
C VAL A 60 -4.01 -5.63 -2.01
N ILE A 61 -3.64 -4.36 -2.15
CA ILE A 61 -2.49 -3.89 -2.91
C ILE A 61 -1.42 -3.43 -1.91
N ILE A 62 -0.22 -3.98 -2.03
CA ILE A 62 0.97 -3.57 -1.26
C ILE A 62 1.83 -2.74 -2.23
N SER A 63 1.84 -1.43 -2.03
CA SER A 63 2.58 -0.51 -2.89
C SER A 63 3.78 0.06 -2.17
N HIS A 64 4.91 0.23 -2.87
CA HIS A 64 6.04 0.93 -2.29
C HIS A 64 5.70 2.41 -2.04
N HIS A 65 5.23 3.14 -3.06
CA HIS A 65 4.85 4.54 -2.90
C HIS A 65 3.44 4.70 -2.31
N PRO A 66 3.26 5.55 -1.28
CA PRO A 66 1.95 5.81 -0.68
C PRO A 66 1.06 6.63 -1.62
N ILE A 67 -0.08 6.07 -2.04
CA ILE A 67 -1.04 6.78 -2.89
C ILE A 67 -1.60 8.04 -2.22
N VAL A 68 -1.82 8.01 -0.90
CA VAL A 68 -2.17 9.19 -0.10
C VAL A 68 -0.91 9.66 0.60
N PHE A 69 -0.18 10.61 0.02
CA PHE A 69 0.99 11.20 0.67
C PHE A 69 0.67 12.44 1.50
N ARG A 70 -0.43 13.12 1.18
CA ARG A 70 -0.96 14.27 1.92
C ARG A 70 -2.46 14.10 2.11
N GLY A 71 -2.99 14.65 3.20
CA GLY A 71 -4.41 14.55 3.53
C GLY A 71 -5.33 15.02 2.40
N LEU A 72 -6.28 14.18 2.01
CA LEU A 72 -7.32 14.49 1.04
C LEU A 72 -8.47 15.24 1.72
N LYS A 73 -8.96 16.30 1.09
CA LYS A 73 -10.07 17.13 1.62
C LYS A 73 -11.41 16.86 0.94
N LYS A 74 -11.40 16.20 -0.22
CA LYS A 74 -12.56 15.90 -1.06
C LYS A 74 -12.35 14.56 -1.78
N PHE A 75 -13.45 13.93 -2.18
CA PHE A 75 -13.51 12.72 -3.00
C PHE A 75 -14.56 12.95 -4.07
N ASN A 76 -14.20 13.72 -5.08
CA ASN A 76 -15.07 14.03 -6.22
C ASN A 76 -14.43 13.63 -7.56
N GLY A 77 -13.42 12.76 -7.51
CA GLY A 77 -12.67 12.27 -8.67
C GLY A 77 -11.80 13.30 -9.40
N SER A 78 -11.59 14.49 -8.82
CA SER A 78 -10.84 15.57 -9.49
C SER A 78 -9.35 15.24 -9.67
N SER A 79 -8.76 14.49 -8.72
CA SER A 79 -7.37 14.04 -8.78
C SER A 79 -7.27 12.52 -9.00
N TYR A 80 -6.14 12.07 -9.55
CA TYR A 80 -5.90 10.63 -9.71
C TYR A 80 -5.87 9.91 -8.36
N VAL A 81 -5.32 10.55 -7.32
CA VAL A 81 -5.29 10.01 -5.95
C VAL A 81 -6.71 9.74 -5.45
N GLU A 82 -7.62 10.72 -5.58
CA GLU A 82 -9.02 10.54 -5.23
C GLU A 82 -9.66 9.39 -5.99
N ARG A 83 -9.47 9.32 -7.32
CA ARG A 83 -10.04 8.25 -8.15
C ARG A 83 -9.53 6.87 -7.76
N VAL A 84 -8.23 6.72 -7.51
CA VAL A 84 -7.65 5.45 -7.06
C VAL A 84 -8.22 5.03 -5.70
N VAL A 85 -8.24 5.93 -4.72
CA VAL A 85 -8.78 5.64 -3.38
C VAL A 85 -10.26 5.31 -3.45
N GLU A 86 -11.06 6.11 -4.16
CA GLU A 86 -12.49 5.83 -4.36
C GLU A 86 -12.73 4.47 -5.02
N LYS A 87 -11.95 4.14 -6.06
CA LYS A 87 -12.08 2.88 -6.80
C LYS A 87 -11.72 1.68 -5.93
N ALA A 88 -10.64 1.78 -5.14
CA ALA A 88 -10.26 0.74 -4.19
C ALA A 88 -11.32 0.53 -3.10
N ILE A 89 -11.86 1.62 -2.53
CA ILE A 89 -12.96 1.56 -1.56
C ILE A 89 -14.20 0.88 -2.16
N LYS A 90 -14.64 1.31 -3.35
CA LYS A 90 -15.84 0.78 -4.03
C LYS A 90 -15.73 -0.71 -4.34
N ASN A 91 -14.53 -1.20 -4.62
CA ASN A 91 -14.29 -2.61 -4.94
C ASN A 91 -13.83 -3.43 -3.73
N ASN A 92 -13.89 -2.86 -2.52
CA ASN A 92 -13.41 -3.50 -1.30
C ASN A 92 -11.99 -4.05 -1.48
N ILE A 93 -11.05 -3.20 -1.90
CA ILE A 93 -9.61 -3.50 -2.03
C ILE A 93 -8.88 -2.63 -1.01
N ALA A 94 -8.03 -3.26 -0.20
CA ALA A 94 -7.18 -2.54 0.74
C ALA A 94 -5.92 -2.03 0.04
N ILE A 95 -5.32 -0.96 0.56
CA ILE A 95 -4.05 -0.43 0.08
C ILE A 95 -3.12 -0.27 1.28
N TYR A 96 -1.96 -0.90 1.23
CA TYR A 96 -0.89 -0.77 2.22
C TYR A 96 0.34 -0.15 1.54
N ALA A 97 0.94 0.86 2.17
CA ALA A 97 2.16 1.50 1.72
C ALA A 97 3.38 1.00 2.48
N ILE A 98 4.46 0.66 1.78
CA ILE A 98 5.72 0.18 2.33
C ILE A 98 6.89 0.95 1.69
N HIS A 99 7.13 2.14 2.20
CA HIS A 99 7.89 3.19 1.52
C HIS A 99 9.28 3.36 2.13
N THR A 100 9.56 4.50 2.78
CA THR A 100 10.90 4.79 3.31
C THR A 100 11.31 3.83 4.43
N ASN A 101 10.36 3.23 5.15
CA ASN A 101 10.65 2.16 6.09
C ASN A 101 11.30 0.93 5.42
N LEU A 102 10.97 0.64 4.17
CA LEU A 102 11.61 -0.44 3.41
C LEU A 102 12.94 0.00 2.78
N ASP A 103 13.09 1.29 2.48
CA ASP A 103 14.37 1.85 2.03
C ASP A 103 15.43 1.81 3.14
N ASN A 104 15.00 1.98 4.40
CA ASN A 104 15.84 2.11 5.58
C ASN A 104 16.19 0.77 6.26
N VAL A 105 15.72 -0.38 5.76
CA VAL A 105 16.11 -1.70 6.29
C VAL A 105 17.24 -2.35 5.49
N ILE A 106 18.11 -3.07 6.22
CA ILE A 106 19.10 -3.96 5.60
C ILE A 106 18.36 -5.08 4.87
N GLY A 107 18.66 -5.28 3.59
CA GLY A 107 17.94 -6.20 2.71
C GLY A 107 16.74 -5.57 1.99
N GLY A 108 16.47 -4.28 2.24
CA GLY A 108 15.45 -3.47 1.58
C GLY A 108 15.86 -3.00 0.19
N VAL A 109 15.16 -1.97 -0.32
CA VAL A 109 15.29 -1.49 -1.71
C VAL A 109 16.75 -1.14 -2.05
N ASN A 110 17.41 -0.36 -1.20
CA ASN A 110 18.78 0.09 -1.42
C ASN A 110 19.78 -1.08 -1.46
N THR A 111 19.62 -2.08 -0.59
CA THR A 111 20.45 -3.30 -0.62
C THR A 111 20.27 -4.03 -1.95
N ARG A 112 19.02 -4.21 -2.41
CA ARG A 112 18.73 -4.92 -3.66
C ARG A 112 19.31 -4.22 -4.88
N ILE A 113 19.24 -2.89 -4.94
CA ILE A 113 19.85 -2.12 -6.04
C ILE A 113 21.38 -2.29 -6.02
N GLY A 114 22.00 -2.31 -4.84
CA GLY A 114 23.45 -2.49 -4.73
C GLY A 114 23.96 -3.91 -5.05
N GLU A 115 23.07 -4.91 -5.07
CA GLU A 115 23.38 -6.30 -5.44
C GLU A 115 23.26 -6.58 -6.96
N MET A 116 22.66 -5.65 -7.73
CA MET A 116 22.48 -5.75 -9.18
C MET A 116 23.74 -5.32 -9.94
#